data_AF-A0A942NJZ9-F1
#
_entry.id   AF-A0A942NJZ9-F1
#
_cell.length_a   1.000
_cell.length_b   1.000
_cell.length_c   1.000
_cell.angle_alpha   90.00
_cell.angle_beta   90.00
_cell.angle_gamma   90.00
#
_symmetry.space_group_name_H-M   'P 1'
#
loop_
_entity.id
_entity.type
_entity.pdbx_description
1 polymer ?
#
loop_
_entity_poly.entity_id
_entity_poly.type
_entity_poly.pdbx_seq_one_letter_code
_entity_poly.pdbx_strand_id
1 'polypeptide(L)' 'LHAYDSVAQARASILDYFEWYNRERPHSSLNRQTPHQAYYDLLPIVKKAA' A
#
# COMPACT_ATOMS: atom_id res chain seq x y z
N LEU A 1 21.77 -1.81 10.80
CA LEU A 1 21.21 -0.45 10.74
C LEU A 1 21.49 0.09 9.35
N HIS A 2 20.50 0.63 8.65
CA HIS A 2 20.72 1.30 7.36
C HIS A 2 21.06 2.77 7.62
N ALA A 3 22.19 3.24 7.09
CA ALA A 3 22.59 4.63 7.19
C ALA A 3 22.12 5.34 5.91
N TYR A 4 21.19 6.28 6.05
CA TYR A 4 20.78 7.15 4.96
C TYR A 4 21.75 8.32 4.85
N ASP A 5 22.15 8.65 3.63
CA ASP A 5 23.02 9.78 3.28
C ASP A 5 22.31 11.12 3.52
N SER A 6 20.97 11.15 3.47
CA SER A 6 20.17 12.34 3.77
C SER A 6 18.76 12.02 4.23
N VAL A 7 18.10 13.02 4.83
CA VAL A 7 16.67 12.96 5.16
C VAL A 7 15.80 12.78 3.91
N ALA A 8 16.22 13.36 2.78
CA ALA A 8 15.49 13.23 1.52
C ALA A 8 15.50 11.78 1.02
N GLN A 9 16.65 11.11 1.07
CA GLN A 9 16.78 9.70 0.72
C GLN A 9 15.96 8.80 1.65
N ALA A 10 15.97 9.08 2.96
CA ALA A 10 15.15 8.35 3.91
C ALA A 10 13.65 8.49 3.60
N ARG A 11 13.19 9.70 3.28
CA ARG A 11 11.79 9.95 2.88
C ARG A 11 11.41 9.20 1.61
N ALA A 12 12.26 9.26 0.57
CA ALA A 12 12.01 8.53 -0.67
C ALA A 12 11.90 7.01 -0.41
N SER A 13 12.84 6.45 0.34
CA SER A 13 12.85 5.02 0.67
C SER A 13 11.60 4.58 1.45
N ILE A 14 11.11 5.43 2.36
CA ILE A 14 9.87 5.17 3.10
C ILE A 14 8.65 5.20 2.18
N LEU A 15 8.58 6.16 1.25
CA LEU A 15 7.49 6.25 0.28
C LEU A 15 7.48 5.01 -0.63
N ASP A 16 8.65 4.63 -1.17
CA ASP A 16 8.79 3.44 -2.01
C ASP A 16 8.34 2.17 -1.26
N TYR A 17 8.71 2.05 0.02
CA TYR A 17 8.26 0.95 0.87
C TYR A 17 6.73 0.92 1.00
N PHE A 18 6.08 2.06 1.27
CA PHE A 18 4.63 2.11 1.40
C PHE A 18 3.93 1.77 0.09
N GLU A 19 4.48 2.18 -1.05
CA GLU A 19 3.88 1.87 -2.34
C GLU A 19 3.94 0.37 -2.65
N TRP A 20 5.10 -0.24 -2.45
CA TRP A 20 5.23 -1.69 -2.58
C TRP A 20 4.34 -2.45 -1.59
N TYR A 21 4.33 -2.05 -0.30
CA TYR A 21 3.53 -2.69 0.74
C TYR A 21 2.04 -2.65 0.42
N ASN A 22 1.54 -1.50 -0.04
CA ASN A 22 0.12 -1.32 -0.28
C ASN A 22 -0.35 -1.92 -1.61
N ARG A 23 0.49 -1.89 -2.66
CA ARG A 23 0.04 -2.22 -4.03
C ARG A 23 0.57 -3.52 -4.60
N GLU A 24 1.69 -4.03 -4.09
CA GLU A 24 2.38 -5.16 -4.72
C GLU A 24 2.50 -6.37 -3.78
N ARG A 25 2.65 -6.13 -2.47
CA ARG A 25 2.87 -7.20 -1.51
C ARG A 25 1.57 -7.97 -1.19
N PRO A 26 1.49 -9.28 -1.46
CA PRO A 26 0.38 -10.10 -1.01
C PRO A 26 0.46 -10.36 0.50
N HIS A 27 -0.68 -10.26 1.19
CA HIS A 27 -0.77 -10.45 2.64
C HIS A 27 -1.55 -11.71 2.99
N SER A 28 -0.99 -12.56 3.85
CA SER A 28 -1.63 -13.83 4.26
C SER A 28 -2.97 -13.60 4.99
N SER A 29 -3.08 -12.55 5.80
CA SER A 29 -4.32 -12.16 6.47
C SER A 29 -5.40 -11.63 5.51
N LEU A 30 -5.02 -11.28 4.28
CA LEU A 30 -5.91 -10.78 3.23
C LEU A 30 -6.09 -11.82 2.12
N ASN A 31 -6.01 -13.11 2.42
CA ASN A 31 -6.11 -14.19 1.43
C ASN A 31 -5.17 -14.00 0.23
N ARG A 32 -3.94 -13.51 0.50
CA ARG A 32 -2.91 -13.19 -0.50
C ARG A 32 -3.25 -12.01 -1.43
N GLN A 33 -4.25 -11.21 -1.11
CA GLN A 33 -4.49 -9.91 -1.77
C GLN A 33 -3.55 -8.84 -1.22
N THR A 34 -3.40 -7.75 -1.98
CA THR A 34 -2.73 -6.53 -1.51
C THR A 34 -3.69 -5.67 -0.68
N PRO A 35 -3.19 -4.82 0.23
CA PRO A 35 -4.03 -3.92 1.02
C PRO A 35 -4.89 -3.01 0.13
N HIS A 36 -4.33 -2.54 -0.99
CA HIS A 36 -5.06 -1.78 -2.00
C HIS A 36 -6.24 -2.60 -2.54
N GLN A 37 -6.01 -3.83 -3.02
CA GLN A 37 -7.09 -4.70 -3.52
C GLN A 37 -8.19 -4.92 -2.48
N ALA A 38 -7.80 -5.31 -1.26
CA ALA A 38 -8.76 -5.56 -0.18
C ALA A 38 -9.59 -4.32 0.15
N TYR A 39 -8.99 -3.12 0.14
CA TYR A 39 -9.74 -1.88 0.36
C TYR A 39 -10.80 -1.65 -0.72
N TYR A 40 -10.44 -1.75 -2.01
CA TYR A 40 -11.38 -1.52 -3.12
C TYR A 40 -12.45 -2.61 -3.23
N ASP A 41 -12.10 -3.86 -2.96
CA ASP A 41 -13.06 -4.98 -2.94
C ASP A 41 -14.06 -4.86 -1.78
N LEU A 42 -13.65 -4.25 -0.66
CA LEU A 42 -14.48 -3.99 0.51
C LEU A 42 -15.21 -2.64 0.45
N LEU A 43 -14.94 -1.79 -0.55
CA LEU A 43 -15.71 -0.57 -0.71
C LEU A 43 -17.18 -0.95 -0.97
N PRO A 44 -18.13 -0.40 -0.19
CA PRO A 44 -19.53 -0.55 -0.52
C PRO A 44 -19.75 -0.06 -1.95
N ILE A 45 -20.50 -0.81 -2.75
CA ILE A 45 -20.92 -0.35 -4.07
C ILE A 45 -21.75 0.91 -3.84
N VAL A 46 -21.12 2.08 -3.99
CA VAL A 46 -21.82 3.34 -3.97
C VAL A 46 -22.70 3.32 -5.22
N LYS A 47 -24.00 3.10 -5.04
CA LYS A 47 -24.96 3.20 -6.13
C LYS A 47 -24.76 4.58 -6.76
N LYS A 48 -24.41 4.61 -8.05
CA LYS A 48 -24.45 5.87 -8.82
C LYS A 48 -25.85 6.45 -8.66
N ALA A 49 -25.92 7.72 -8.26
CA ALA A 49 -27.18 8.46 -8.32
C ALA A 49 -27.66 8.46 -9.78
N ALA A 50 -28.94 8.12 -9.96
CA ALA A 50 -29.62 8.09 -11.25
C ALA A 50 -29.87 9.50 -11.80
#